data_AF-R5B639-F1
#
_entry.id   AF-R5B639-F1
#
_cell.length_a   1.000
_cell.length_b   1.000
_cell.length_c   1.000
_cell.angle_alpha   90.00
_cell.angle_beta   90.00
_cell.angle_gamma   90.00
#
_symmetry.space_group_name_H-M   'P 1'
#
loop_
_entity.id
_entity.type
_entity.pdbx_description
1 polymer ?
#
loop_
_entity_poly.entity_id
_entity_poly.type
_entity_poly.pdbx_seq_one_letter_code
_entity_poly.pdbx_strand_id
1 'polypeptide(L)'
;MSYQSFIPPKISEYVYIGDDAVLSELAGLFAELKTMVGELPESEVRELVSMEAYDSWRLSEEKAENSFSLVSAKGNENAENIVKATLYGAGALDELPISTRLIRNIHYLICEGEDYDRKYRGEYRSSPVWIGNAGASIANAAFMPPVGEDMVAAISDLDNYINYGEANVFIKSAIIHYQFEMIHPFIDGNGRTGRVLNSLFLLENGAMAAPVLLLSHILSRNYNRYCNELQRVNETGYIAGWIRYWLATLMESAKYTLRVVKFSDLG
;
A
#
# COMPACT_ATOMS: atom_id res chain seq x y z
N MET A 1 3.13 32.88 2.44
CA MET A 1 1.80 32.26 2.40
C MET A 1 1.80 31.11 3.38
N SER A 2 0.92 31.12 4.38
CA SER A 2 0.75 29.98 5.30
C SER A 2 -0.06 28.91 4.58
N TYR A 3 0.51 27.73 4.44
CA TYR A 3 -0.17 26.55 3.94
C TYR A 3 -0.47 25.64 5.15
N GLN A 4 -1.57 24.89 5.13
CA GLN A 4 -1.95 23.99 6.23
C GLN A 4 -1.83 22.54 5.76
N SER A 5 -0.86 21.80 6.28
CA SER A 5 -0.75 20.37 6.07
C SER A 5 -1.80 19.61 6.88
N PHE A 6 -2.22 18.47 6.35
CA PHE A 6 -3.00 17.48 7.08
C PHE A 6 -2.15 16.90 8.22
N ILE A 7 -2.77 16.77 9.39
CA ILE A 7 -2.19 16.06 10.53
C ILE A 7 -3.06 14.80 10.71
N PRO A 8 -2.53 13.60 10.42
CA PRO A 8 -3.29 12.38 10.62
C PRO A 8 -3.65 12.23 12.10
N PRO A 9 -4.90 11.84 12.43
CA PRO A 9 -5.23 11.48 13.80
C PRO A 9 -4.39 10.28 14.23
N LYS A 10 -4.13 10.15 15.54
CA LYS A 10 -3.45 8.97 16.06
C LYS A 10 -4.27 7.73 15.72
N ILE A 11 -3.59 6.64 15.38
CA ILE A 11 -4.26 5.38 15.01
C ILE A 11 -5.15 4.87 16.14
N SER A 12 -4.77 5.11 17.40
CA SER A 12 -5.56 4.77 18.58
C SER A 12 -6.93 5.48 18.67
N GLU A 13 -7.13 6.56 17.91
CA GLU A 13 -8.39 7.31 17.89
C GLU A 13 -9.41 6.70 16.91
N TYR A 14 -8.99 5.77 16.05
CA TYR A 14 -9.91 5.10 15.14
C TYR A 14 -10.85 4.16 15.87
N VAL A 15 -12.14 4.46 15.77
CA VAL A 15 -13.22 3.59 16.24
C VAL A 15 -13.82 2.85 15.06
N TYR A 16 -13.76 1.52 15.09
CA TYR A 16 -14.50 0.68 14.16
C TYR A 16 -14.99 -0.58 14.88
N ILE A 17 -16.04 -1.18 14.34
CA ILE A 17 -16.54 -2.49 14.75
C ILE A 17 -16.37 -3.40 13.53
N GLY A 18 -15.61 -4.48 13.70
CA GLY A 18 -15.45 -5.49 12.67
C GLY A 18 -16.75 -6.25 12.45
N ASP A 19 -17.01 -6.63 11.21
CA ASP A 19 -18.07 -7.59 10.91
C ASP A 19 -17.46 -9.00 10.96
N ASP A 20 -17.75 -9.74 12.02
CA ASP A 20 -17.18 -11.08 12.26
C ASP A 20 -17.45 -12.04 11.09
N ALA A 21 -18.57 -11.90 10.39
CA ALA A 21 -18.88 -12.74 9.23
C ALA A 21 -17.93 -12.44 8.07
N VAL A 22 -17.66 -11.16 7.79
CA VAL A 22 -16.72 -10.73 6.75
C VAL A 22 -15.29 -11.18 7.09
N LEU A 23 -14.89 -11.04 8.36
CA LEU A 23 -13.57 -11.45 8.82
C LEU A 23 -13.38 -12.96 8.75
N SER A 24 -14.42 -13.74 9.08
CA SER A 24 -14.39 -15.19 8.95
C SER A 24 -14.32 -15.64 7.49
N GLU A 25 -15.05 -14.99 6.56
CA GLU A 25 -14.96 -15.29 5.13
C GLU A 25 -13.57 -14.99 4.59
N LEU A 26 -13.01 -13.82 4.92
CA LEU A 26 -11.64 -13.44 4.56
C LEU A 26 -10.61 -14.45 5.09
N ALA A 27 -10.72 -14.83 6.36
CA ALA A 27 -9.83 -15.82 6.95
C ALA A 27 -9.85 -17.15 6.19
N GLY A 28 -11.04 -17.62 5.77
CA GLY A 28 -11.19 -18.83 4.96
C GLY A 28 -10.51 -18.70 3.59
N LEU A 29 -10.74 -17.59 2.88
CA LEU A 29 -10.13 -17.35 1.56
C LEU A 29 -8.62 -17.23 1.61
N PHE A 30 -8.09 -16.52 2.61
CA PHE A 30 -6.64 -16.38 2.80
C PHE A 30 -6.01 -17.70 3.26
N ALA A 31 -6.71 -18.55 4.02
CA ALA A 31 -6.23 -19.89 4.36
C ALA A 31 -6.14 -20.81 3.12
N GLU A 32 -7.13 -20.76 2.22
CA GLU A 32 -7.09 -21.46 0.94
C GLU A 32 -5.94 -20.93 0.06
N LEU A 33 -5.81 -19.61 -0.05
CA LEU A 33 -4.76 -18.96 -0.84
C LEU A 33 -3.37 -19.32 -0.31
N LYS A 34 -3.19 -19.27 1.01
CA LYS A 34 -1.94 -19.64 1.69
C LYS A 34 -1.56 -21.08 1.39
N THR A 35 -2.53 -22.00 1.42
CA THR A 35 -2.29 -23.42 1.12
C THR A 35 -1.81 -23.59 -0.31
N MET A 36 -2.58 -23.10 -1.30
CA MET A 36 -2.23 -23.32 -2.71
C MET A 36 -0.92 -22.61 -3.09
N VAL A 37 -0.74 -21.35 -2.69
CA VAL A 37 0.49 -20.60 -3.00
C VAL A 37 1.72 -21.22 -2.31
N GLY A 38 1.54 -21.83 -1.13
CA GLY A 38 2.62 -22.52 -0.43
C GLY A 38 3.10 -23.80 -1.11
N GLU A 39 2.34 -24.34 -2.05
CA GLU A 39 2.69 -25.53 -2.83
C GLU A 39 3.32 -25.19 -4.20
N LEU A 40 3.27 -23.92 -4.62
CA LEU A 40 3.78 -23.48 -5.91
C LEU A 40 5.33 -23.48 -5.97
N PRO A 41 5.92 -23.79 -7.13
CA PRO A 41 7.33 -23.55 -7.38
C PRO A 41 7.71 -22.07 -7.25
N GLU A 42 8.95 -21.79 -6.84
CA GLU A 42 9.45 -20.41 -6.69
C GLU A 42 9.33 -19.57 -7.98
N SER A 43 9.46 -20.20 -9.15
CA SER A 43 9.27 -19.54 -10.45
C SER A 43 7.85 -19.03 -10.64
N GLU A 44 6.83 -19.80 -10.24
CA GLU A 44 5.43 -19.42 -10.37
C GLU A 44 5.04 -18.35 -9.34
N VAL A 45 5.57 -18.46 -8.11
CA VAL A 45 5.45 -17.39 -7.11
C VAL A 45 6.04 -16.09 -7.66
N ARG A 46 7.22 -16.15 -8.29
CA ARG A 46 7.85 -14.98 -8.91
C ARG A 46 7.02 -14.41 -10.08
N GLU A 47 6.37 -15.25 -10.89
CA GLU A 47 5.46 -14.79 -11.94
C GLU A 47 4.26 -14.03 -11.36
N LEU A 48 3.63 -14.53 -10.30
CA LEU A 48 2.52 -13.85 -9.63
C LEU A 48 2.96 -12.52 -8.99
N VAL A 49 4.14 -12.49 -8.37
CA VAL A 49 4.73 -11.22 -7.88
C VAL A 49 4.97 -10.25 -9.05
N SER A 50 5.39 -10.75 -10.22
CA SER A 50 5.60 -9.94 -11.41
C SER A 50 4.29 -9.37 -11.97
N MET A 51 3.20 -10.14 -11.92
CA MET A 51 1.87 -9.66 -12.29
C MET A 51 1.39 -8.53 -11.37
N GLU A 52 1.48 -8.72 -10.05
CA GLU A 52 1.11 -7.67 -9.08
C GLU A 52 2.01 -6.44 -9.24
N ALA A 53 3.31 -6.62 -9.46
CA ALA A 53 4.25 -5.54 -9.70
C ALA A 53 3.89 -4.72 -10.95
N TYR A 54 3.53 -5.40 -12.05
CA TYR A 54 3.11 -4.74 -13.29
C TYR A 54 1.82 -3.93 -13.10
N ASP A 55 0.79 -4.51 -12.47
CA ASP A 55 -0.46 -3.80 -12.19
C ASP A 55 -0.25 -2.65 -11.20
N SER A 56 0.63 -2.82 -10.20
CA SER A 56 1.01 -1.76 -9.24
C SER A 56 1.70 -0.60 -9.92
N TRP A 57 2.61 -0.89 -10.85
CA TRP A 57 3.25 0.13 -11.67
C TRP A 57 2.23 0.87 -12.53
N ARG A 58 1.42 0.14 -13.30
CA ARG A 58 0.40 0.71 -14.21
C ARG A 58 -0.62 1.57 -13.48
N LEU A 59 -1.08 1.12 -12.30
CA LEU A 59 -1.96 1.88 -11.42
C LEU A 59 -1.37 3.24 -11.05
N SER A 60 -0.04 3.35 -10.98
CA SER A 60 0.69 4.58 -10.68
C SER A 60 0.91 5.48 -11.92
N GLU A 61 0.99 4.89 -13.13
CA GLU A 61 1.27 5.60 -14.38
C GLU A 61 0.03 6.15 -15.12
N GLU A 62 -1.11 5.42 -15.13
CA GLU A 62 -2.33 5.80 -15.89
C GLU A 62 -3.06 7.06 -15.33
N LYS A 63 -2.37 7.80 -14.47
CA LYS A 63 -2.87 8.79 -13.51
C LYS A 63 -2.89 10.23 -14.02
N ALA A 64 -3.04 10.45 -15.33
CA ALA A 64 -3.01 11.78 -15.93
C ALA A 64 -4.37 12.51 -16.01
N GLU A 65 -5.52 11.89 -15.66
CA GLU A 65 -6.85 12.48 -16.00
C GLU A 65 -7.83 12.73 -14.84
N ASN A 66 -7.61 12.27 -13.59
CA ASN A 66 -8.58 12.43 -12.49
C ASN A 66 -8.07 13.22 -11.26
N SER A 67 -9.00 13.87 -10.58
CA SER A 67 -8.78 15.00 -9.65
C SER A 67 -8.29 14.70 -8.24
N PHE A 68 -8.06 13.43 -7.92
CA PHE A 68 -7.40 12.99 -6.68
C PHE A 68 -6.25 12.02 -7.01
N SER A 69 -5.50 12.35 -8.07
CA SER A 69 -4.36 11.55 -8.49
C SER A 69 -3.21 11.72 -7.50
N LEU A 70 -2.90 10.65 -6.77
CA LEU A 70 -1.77 10.54 -5.86
C LEU A 70 -0.42 10.42 -6.61
N VAL A 71 -0.10 11.28 -7.58
CA VAL A 71 1.22 11.24 -8.25
C VAL A 71 1.70 12.62 -8.73
N SER A 72 2.97 12.89 -8.42
CA SER A 72 3.85 13.77 -9.20
C SER A 72 4.76 12.92 -10.08
N ALA A 73 4.81 13.29 -11.37
CA ALA A 73 5.81 12.98 -12.40
C ALA A 73 5.75 11.62 -13.14
N LYS A 74 5.66 11.75 -14.48
CA LYS A 74 6.06 10.77 -15.50
C LYS A 74 7.46 10.24 -15.21
N GLY A 75 7.63 8.92 -15.20
CA GLY A 75 8.91 8.23 -15.24
C GLY A 75 8.73 6.86 -15.89
N ASN A 76 9.70 6.37 -16.65
CA ASN A 76 9.61 5.03 -17.21
C ASN A 76 10.12 4.02 -16.18
N GLU A 77 9.28 3.77 -15.17
CA GLU A 77 9.63 2.95 -14.02
C GLU A 77 9.50 1.46 -14.35
N ASN A 78 10.42 0.64 -13.84
CA ASN A 78 10.45 -0.78 -14.17
C ASN A 78 9.69 -1.60 -13.12
N ALA A 79 8.62 -2.30 -13.52
CA ALA A 79 7.92 -3.27 -12.66
C ALA A 79 8.89 -4.27 -11.98
N GLU A 80 10.02 -4.59 -12.63
CA GLU A 80 11.08 -5.43 -12.06
C GLU A 80 11.65 -4.87 -10.75
N ASN A 81 11.70 -3.55 -10.57
CA ASN A 81 12.15 -2.95 -9.31
C ASN A 81 11.18 -3.25 -8.17
N ILE A 82 9.87 -3.25 -8.45
CA ILE A 82 8.84 -3.63 -7.48
C ILE A 82 8.95 -5.13 -7.15
N VAL A 83 9.24 -5.98 -8.15
CA VAL A 83 9.52 -7.41 -7.92
C VAL A 83 10.72 -7.58 -6.98
N LYS A 84 11.86 -6.96 -7.30
CA LYS A 84 13.07 -6.99 -6.46
C LYS A 84 12.78 -6.53 -5.04
N ALA A 85 12.09 -5.40 -4.88
CA ALA A 85 11.77 -4.84 -3.58
C ALA A 85 10.83 -5.74 -2.76
N THR A 86 9.85 -6.36 -3.42
CA THR A 86 8.90 -7.29 -2.78
C THR A 86 9.60 -8.56 -2.29
N LEU A 87 10.43 -9.18 -3.14
CA LEU A 87 11.17 -10.39 -2.78
C LEU A 87 12.25 -10.12 -1.73
N TYR A 88 12.97 -8.99 -1.85
CA TYR A 88 13.90 -8.52 -0.81
C TYR A 88 13.18 -8.33 0.52
N GLY A 89 12.04 -7.63 0.50
CA GLY A 89 11.23 -7.38 1.69
C GLY A 89 10.78 -8.67 2.36
N ALA A 90 10.29 -9.64 1.57
CA ALA A 90 9.83 -10.92 2.08
C ALA A 90 10.96 -11.73 2.73
N GLY A 91 12.13 -11.80 2.09
CA GLY A 91 13.29 -12.48 2.68
C GLY A 91 13.86 -11.76 3.90
N ALA A 92 13.76 -10.44 3.98
CA ALA A 92 14.22 -9.67 5.13
C ALA A 92 13.37 -9.88 6.39
N LEU A 93 12.11 -10.33 6.26
CA LEU A 93 11.21 -10.58 7.41
C LEU A 93 11.70 -11.70 8.33
N ASP A 94 12.56 -12.61 7.83
CA ASP A 94 13.16 -13.66 8.65
C ASP A 94 14.13 -13.11 9.72
N GLU A 95 14.68 -11.92 9.49
CA GLU A 95 15.67 -11.29 10.36
C GLU A 95 15.16 -9.98 10.98
N LEU A 96 14.29 -9.26 10.28
CA LEU A 96 13.91 -7.89 10.59
C LEU A 96 12.38 -7.73 10.55
N PRO A 97 11.74 -7.27 11.64
CA PRO A 97 10.31 -6.96 11.57
C PRO A 97 10.07 -5.78 10.63
N ILE A 98 8.82 -5.63 10.20
CA ILE A 98 8.40 -4.43 9.47
C ILE A 98 8.70 -3.21 10.32
N SER A 99 9.56 -2.36 9.76
CA SER A 99 10.09 -1.19 10.43
C SER A 99 10.32 -0.07 9.42
N THR A 100 10.45 1.15 9.93
CA THR A 100 10.95 2.31 9.17
C THR A 100 12.16 1.97 8.28
N ARG A 101 13.11 1.18 8.79
CA ARG A 101 14.29 0.76 8.01
C ARG A 101 13.91 -0.13 6.83
N LEU A 102 13.09 -1.16 7.05
CA LEU A 102 12.67 -2.06 5.97
C LEU A 102 11.88 -1.31 4.90
N ILE A 103 10.97 -0.43 5.30
CA ILE A 103 10.18 0.42 4.40
C ILE A 103 11.09 1.30 3.53
N ARG A 104 12.11 1.91 4.12
CA ARG A 104 13.10 2.72 3.38
C ARG A 104 13.94 1.89 2.41
N ASN A 105 14.34 0.68 2.78
CA ASN A 105 15.07 -0.22 1.89
C ASN A 105 14.22 -0.68 0.69
N ILE A 106 12.96 -1.02 0.92
CA ILE A 106 12.00 -1.36 -0.14
C ILE A 106 11.82 -0.18 -1.09
N HIS A 107 11.58 1.02 -0.54
CA HIS A 107 11.45 2.23 -1.34
C HIS A 107 12.72 2.51 -2.15
N TYR A 108 13.91 2.32 -1.56
CA TYR A 108 15.19 2.48 -2.25
C TYR A 108 15.29 1.61 -3.50
N LEU A 109 14.81 0.36 -3.42
CA LEU A 109 14.77 -0.57 -4.55
C LEU A 109 13.69 -0.22 -5.57
N ILE A 110 12.49 0.16 -5.13
CA ILE A 110 11.39 0.58 -6.01
C ILE A 110 11.84 1.78 -6.87
N CYS A 111 12.48 2.76 -6.24
CA CYS A 111 12.93 4.00 -6.88
C CYS A 111 14.37 3.91 -7.42
N GLU A 112 14.74 2.78 -8.02
CA GLU A 112 16.02 2.61 -8.70
C GLU A 112 15.94 3.05 -10.18
N GLY A 113 16.80 4.00 -10.59
CA GLY A 113 16.89 4.50 -11.97
C GLY A 113 17.18 6.01 -12.03
N GLU A 114 17.62 6.50 -13.19
CA GLU A 114 18.03 7.90 -13.41
C GLU A 114 16.89 8.91 -13.11
N ASP A 115 15.63 8.50 -13.30
CA ASP A 115 14.44 9.29 -13.00
C ASP A 115 14.29 9.64 -11.50
N TYR A 116 15.03 8.96 -10.61
CA TYR A 116 15.00 9.16 -9.16
C TYR A 116 16.26 9.79 -8.56
N ASP A 117 17.26 10.14 -9.38
CA ASP A 117 18.55 10.68 -8.90
C ASP A 117 18.40 11.94 -8.04
N ARG A 118 17.25 12.64 -8.17
CA ARG A 118 16.90 13.83 -7.38
C ARG A 118 15.70 13.65 -6.46
N LYS A 119 15.15 12.44 -6.34
CA LYS A 119 13.97 12.11 -5.53
C LYS A 119 14.32 11.44 -4.20
N TYR A 120 15.61 11.39 -3.85
CA TYR A 120 16.13 10.89 -2.56
C TYR A 120 15.60 9.49 -2.20
N ARG A 121 15.92 8.50 -3.05
CA ARG A 121 15.44 7.13 -2.86
C ARG A 121 15.82 6.59 -1.47
N GLY A 122 14.82 6.08 -0.76
CA GLY A 122 14.99 5.50 0.57
C GLY A 122 15.08 6.53 1.69
N GLU A 123 14.92 7.81 1.41
CA GLU A 123 14.89 8.88 2.42
C GLU A 123 13.49 9.46 2.54
N TYR A 124 13.03 9.67 3.77
CA TYR A 124 11.82 10.44 3.99
C TYR A 124 12.04 11.91 3.60
N ARG A 125 11.01 12.51 3.01
CA ARG A 125 11.10 13.88 2.53
C ARG A 125 11.21 14.88 3.68
N SER A 126 12.02 15.91 3.50
CA SER A 126 12.09 17.06 4.41
C SER A 126 11.25 18.25 3.94
N SER A 127 10.79 18.22 2.67
CA SER A 127 9.98 19.27 2.06
C SER A 127 8.50 18.90 1.98
N PRO A 128 7.61 19.90 1.94
CA PRO A 128 6.20 19.67 1.62
C PRO A 128 6.06 19.10 0.20
N VAL A 129 5.06 18.24 0.04
CA VAL A 129 4.52 17.85 -1.26
C VAL A 129 3.03 18.16 -1.24
N TRP A 130 2.42 18.23 -2.41
CA TRP A 130 0.99 18.46 -2.53
C TRP A 130 0.40 17.53 -3.58
N ILE A 131 -0.87 17.22 -3.38
CA ILE A 131 -1.65 16.33 -4.22
C ILE A 131 -2.81 17.15 -4.79
N GLY A 132 -3.01 17.08 -6.10
CA GLY A 132 -4.08 17.81 -6.78
C GLY A 132 -4.04 17.60 -8.28
N ASN A 133 -4.97 18.24 -8.99
CA ASN A 133 -5.04 18.23 -10.45
C ASN A 133 -3.71 18.65 -11.10
N ALA A 134 -3.51 18.29 -12.36
CA ALA A 134 -2.38 18.80 -13.15
C ALA A 134 -2.34 20.34 -13.10
N GLY A 135 -1.19 20.90 -12.74
CA GLY A 135 -1.01 22.34 -12.53
C GLY A 135 -1.42 22.84 -11.13
N ALA A 136 -1.77 21.95 -10.21
CA ALA A 136 -1.94 22.30 -8.81
C ALA A 136 -0.63 22.82 -8.21
N SER A 137 -0.80 23.75 -7.29
CA SER A 137 0.22 24.38 -6.47
C SER A 137 -0.18 24.20 -5.01
N ILE A 138 0.70 24.59 -4.10
CA ILE A 138 0.40 24.66 -2.67
C ILE A 138 -0.90 25.44 -2.37
N ALA A 139 -1.25 26.44 -3.19
CA ALA A 139 -2.42 27.29 -2.96
C ALA A 139 -3.77 26.64 -3.31
N ASN A 140 -3.79 25.61 -4.15
CA ASN A 140 -5.00 24.95 -4.64
C ASN A 140 -4.88 23.41 -4.63
N ALA A 141 -3.98 22.89 -3.81
CA ALA A 141 -3.84 21.47 -3.59
C ALA A 141 -5.14 20.87 -3.03
N ALA A 142 -5.54 19.71 -3.54
CA ALA A 142 -6.64 18.94 -2.97
C ALA A 142 -6.25 18.35 -1.61
N PHE A 143 -4.96 18.02 -1.44
CA PHE A 143 -4.42 17.49 -0.19
C PHE A 143 -2.95 17.85 -0.03
N MET A 144 -2.55 18.14 1.21
CA MET A 144 -1.15 18.32 1.58
C MET A 144 -0.83 17.39 2.75
N PRO A 145 0.00 16.37 2.55
CA PRO A 145 0.39 15.45 3.61
C PRO A 145 1.16 16.14 4.75
N PRO A 146 1.31 15.50 5.93
CA PRO A 146 2.07 16.06 7.05
C PRO A 146 3.53 16.31 6.68
N VAL A 147 4.20 17.27 7.32
CA VAL A 147 5.61 17.59 7.06
C VAL A 147 6.33 17.90 8.37
N GLY A 148 7.65 17.75 8.41
CA GLY A 148 8.44 18.04 9.60
C GLY A 148 8.06 17.13 10.77
N GLU A 149 7.83 17.72 11.95
CA GLU A 149 7.54 17.00 13.19
C GLU A 149 6.26 16.17 13.11
N ASP A 150 5.21 16.66 12.43
CA ASP A 150 3.95 15.93 12.27
C ASP A 150 4.14 14.64 11.48
N MET A 151 4.98 14.67 10.45
CA MET A 151 5.27 13.48 9.64
C MET A 151 6.09 12.47 10.45
N VAL A 152 7.07 12.94 11.20
CA VAL A 152 7.89 12.07 12.07
C VAL A 152 7.03 11.40 13.13
N ALA A 153 6.13 12.15 13.77
CA ALA A 153 5.19 11.61 14.75
C ALA A 153 4.26 10.56 14.13
N ALA A 154 3.71 10.84 12.94
CA ALA A 154 2.81 9.92 12.26
C ALA A 154 3.51 8.63 11.79
N ILE A 155 4.76 8.71 11.31
CA ILE A 155 5.56 7.52 10.97
C ILE A 155 5.84 6.69 12.22
N SER A 156 6.18 7.34 13.35
CA SER A 156 6.39 6.63 14.60
C SER A 156 5.11 5.95 15.12
N ASP A 157 3.95 6.58 14.98
CA ASP A 157 2.67 5.99 15.34
C ASP A 157 2.34 4.79 14.45
N LEU A 158 2.59 4.90 13.13
CA LEU A 158 2.43 3.80 12.18
C LEU A 158 3.36 2.62 12.49
N ASP A 159 4.64 2.86 12.75
CA ASP A 159 5.64 1.83 13.10
C ASP A 159 5.21 1.08 14.38
N ASN A 160 4.76 1.81 15.39
CA ASN A 160 4.22 1.23 16.62
C ASN A 160 2.96 0.41 16.36
N TYR A 161 2.03 0.91 15.54
CA TYR A 161 0.78 0.20 15.25
C TYR A 161 0.99 -1.09 14.44
N ILE A 162 1.91 -1.08 13.48
CA ILE A 162 2.29 -2.27 12.71
C ILE A 162 2.68 -3.39 13.68
N ASN A 163 3.58 -3.10 14.62
CA ASN A 163 4.19 -4.10 15.51
C ASN A 163 3.34 -4.43 16.74
N TYR A 164 2.58 -3.48 17.29
CA TYR A 164 1.91 -3.62 18.59
C TYR A 164 0.41 -3.36 18.57
N GLY A 165 -0.16 -2.93 17.44
CA GLY A 165 -1.59 -2.66 17.33
C GLY A 165 -2.43 -3.92 17.51
N GLU A 166 -3.46 -3.83 18.35
CA GLU A 166 -4.41 -4.91 18.64
C GLU A 166 -5.67 -4.79 17.77
N ALA A 167 -5.69 -5.51 16.65
CA ALA A 167 -6.86 -5.69 15.80
C ALA A 167 -6.68 -6.94 14.93
N ASN A 168 -7.77 -7.42 14.34
CA ASN A 168 -7.68 -8.46 13.32
C ASN A 168 -6.74 -8.01 12.18
N VAL A 169 -5.92 -8.94 11.68
CA VAL A 169 -4.88 -8.68 10.67
C VAL A 169 -5.41 -7.95 9.43
N PHE A 170 -6.62 -8.28 8.95
CA PHE A 170 -7.17 -7.63 7.75
C PHE A 170 -7.56 -6.17 8.02
N ILE A 171 -8.06 -5.86 9.22
CA ILE A 171 -8.30 -4.46 9.61
C ILE A 171 -6.99 -3.71 9.83
N LYS A 172 -5.99 -4.32 10.48
CA LYS A 172 -4.66 -3.71 10.59
C LYS A 172 -4.12 -3.34 9.22
N SER A 173 -4.22 -4.24 8.25
CA SER A 173 -3.76 -3.99 6.87
C SER A 173 -4.47 -2.77 6.24
N ALA A 174 -5.77 -2.59 6.49
CA ALA A 174 -6.53 -1.44 6.00
C ALA A 174 -6.02 -0.13 6.61
N ILE A 175 -5.83 -0.10 7.93
CA ILE A 175 -5.38 1.08 8.65
C ILE A 175 -3.94 1.44 8.28
N ILE A 176 -3.06 0.44 8.17
CA ILE A 176 -1.66 0.60 7.75
C ILE A 176 -1.61 1.23 6.35
N HIS A 177 -2.37 0.68 5.40
CA HIS A 177 -2.38 1.20 4.03
C HIS A 177 -2.90 2.64 3.97
N TYR A 178 -4.01 2.92 4.66
CA TYR A 178 -4.54 4.28 4.74
C TYR A 178 -3.53 5.27 5.32
N GLN A 179 -2.98 4.96 6.49
CA GLN A 179 -2.04 5.85 7.18
C GLN A 179 -0.79 6.09 6.35
N PHE A 180 -0.23 5.06 5.75
CA PHE A 180 0.95 5.21 4.90
C PHE A 180 0.69 6.14 3.70
N GLU A 181 -0.44 5.99 3.02
CA GLU A 181 -0.82 6.85 1.89
C GLU A 181 -1.07 8.31 2.32
N MET A 182 -1.64 8.53 3.50
CA MET A 182 -1.92 9.87 4.03
C MET A 182 -0.68 10.57 4.60
N ILE A 183 0.25 9.82 5.20
CA ILE A 183 1.56 10.34 5.63
C ILE A 183 2.37 10.77 4.40
N HIS A 184 2.30 9.94 3.34
CA HIS A 184 2.98 10.18 2.06
C HIS A 184 4.47 10.53 2.28
N PRO A 185 5.26 9.64 2.91
CA PRO A 185 6.55 10.00 3.50
C PRO A 185 7.67 10.24 2.49
N PHE A 186 7.50 9.86 1.23
CA PHE A 186 8.51 10.00 0.18
C PHE A 186 8.12 11.07 -0.86
N ILE A 187 9.09 11.54 -1.64
CA ILE A 187 8.84 12.48 -2.75
C ILE A 187 8.01 11.83 -3.87
N ASP A 188 8.22 10.53 -4.08
CA ASP A 188 7.54 9.70 -5.08
C ASP A 188 7.55 8.25 -4.57
N GLY A 189 6.94 7.29 -5.27
CA GLY A 189 7.00 5.87 -4.91
C GLY A 189 6.07 5.48 -3.76
N ASN A 190 5.33 6.42 -3.17
CA ASN A 190 4.44 6.16 -2.03
C ASN A 190 3.41 5.07 -2.33
N GLY A 191 2.62 5.21 -3.40
CA GLY A 191 1.59 4.22 -3.70
C GLY A 191 2.13 2.79 -3.89
N ARG A 192 3.26 2.66 -4.59
CA ARG A 192 3.92 1.36 -4.84
C ARG A 192 4.49 0.78 -3.55
N THR A 193 5.16 1.61 -2.75
CA THR A 193 5.70 1.20 -1.44
C THR A 193 4.60 0.80 -0.48
N GLY A 194 3.46 1.51 -0.46
CA GLY A 194 2.31 1.19 0.39
C GLY A 194 1.69 -0.16 0.06
N ARG A 195 1.56 -0.49 -1.23
CA ARG A 195 1.06 -1.81 -1.66
C ARG A 195 2.03 -2.94 -1.33
N VAL A 196 3.34 -2.75 -1.55
CA VAL A 196 4.35 -3.73 -1.11
C VAL A 196 4.33 -3.91 0.40
N LEU A 197 4.26 -2.81 1.17
CA LEU A 197 4.14 -2.84 2.62
C LEU A 197 2.92 -3.65 3.08
N ASN A 198 1.77 -3.49 2.41
CA ASN A 198 0.57 -4.25 2.74
C ASN A 198 0.75 -5.76 2.53
N SER A 199 1.34 -6.16 1.40
CA SER A 199 1.63 -7.57 1.11
C SER A 199 2.62 -8.16 2.13
N LEU A 200 3.67 -7.42 2.49
CA LEU A 200 4.63 -7.86 3.50
C LEU A 200 4.00 -7.97 4.89
N PHE A 201 3.12 -7.04 5.26
CA PHE A 201 2.39 -7.09 6.53
C PHE A 201 1.51 -8.33 6.64
N LEU A 202 0.76 -8.66 5.58
CA LEU A 202 -0.07 -9.87 5.52
C LEU A 202 0.80 -11.15 5.56
N LEU A 203 1.99 -11.13 4.95
CA LEU A 203 2.96 -12.23 5.00
C LEU A 203 3.53 -12.42 6.41
N GLU A 204 4.06 -11.37 7.03
CA GLU A 204 4.64 -11.39 8.38
C GLU A 204 3.64 -11.89 9.43
N ASN A 205 2.37 -11.52 9.27
CA ASN A 205 1.28 -11.94 10.17
C ASN A 205 0.67 -13.29 9.80
N GLY A 206 1.30 -14.04 8.88
CA GLY A 206 0.95 -15.42 8.55
C GLY A 206 -0.36 -15.59 7.77
N ALA A 207 -0.93 -14.52 7.22
CA ALA A 207 -2.13 -14.60 6.37
C ALA A 207 -1.81 -15.15 4.97
N MET A 208 -0.55 -15.09 4.54
CA MET A 208 -0.08 -15.60 3.25
C MET A 208 1.18 -16.48 3.43
N ALA A 209 1.48 -17.32 2.44
CA ALA A 209 2.71 -18.14 2.42
C ALA A 209 3.86 -17.47 1.63
N ALA A 210 3.51 -16.56 0.73
CA ALA A 210 4.41 -15.76 -0.09
C ALA A 210 3.79 -14.35 -0.26
N PRO A 211 4.54 -13.32 -0.70
CA PRO A 211 4.01 -11.97 -0.88
C PRO A 211 3.15 -11.85 -2.16
N VAL A 212 2.20 -12.75 -2.33
CA VAL A 212 1.37 -12.90 -3.54
C VAL A 212 -0.09 -12.60 -3.21
N LEU A 213 -0.52 -11.41 -3.65
CA LEU A 213 -1.91 -10.99 -3.69
C LEU A 213 -2.05 -10.01 -4.86
N LEU A 214 -2.89 -10.34 -5.85
CA LEU A 214 -3.14 -9.51 -7.03
C LEU A 214 -4.07 -8.33 -6.68
N LEU A 215 -3.64 -7.51 -5.72
CA LEU A 215 -4.35 -6.39 -5.13
C LEU A 215 -4.45 -5.21 -6.10
N SER A 216 -3.35 -4.86 -6.76
CA SER A 216 -3.30 -3.74 -7.69
C SER A 216 -4.25 -3.95 -8.87
N HIS A 217 -4.43 -5.21 -9.30
CA HIS A 217 -5.42 -5.55 -10.31
C HIS A 217 -6.83 -5.10 -9.90
N ILE A 218 -7.26 -5.44 -8.68
CA ILE A 218 -8.60 -5.09 -8.18
C ILE A 218 -8.72 -3.59 -7.94
N LEU A 219 -7.69 -2.94 -7.40
CA LEU A 219 -7.67 -1.49 -7.22
C LEU A 219 -7.79 -0.75 -8.55
N SER A 220 -7.14 -1.24 -9.61
CA SER A 220 -7.18 -0.61 -10.94
C SER A 220 -8.58 -0.62 -11.57
N ARG A 221 -9.37 -1.68 -11.33
CA ARG A 221 -10.73 -1.81 -11.87
C ARG A 221 -11.67 -0.70 -11.38
N ASN A 222 -11.40 -0.10 -10.23
CA ASN A 222 -12.17 1.02 -9.72
C ASN A 222 -11.28 2.02 -8.97
N TYR A 223 -10.25 2.51 -9.66
CA TYR A 223 -9.27 3.45 -9.10
C TYR A 223 -9.92 4.70 -8.50
N ASN A 224 -10.97 5.23 -9.14
CA ASN A 224 -11.70 6.38 -8.61
C ASN A 224 -12.34 6.10 -7.26
N ARG A 225 -12.91 4.91 -7.06
CA ARG A 225 -13.45 4.52 -5.75
C ARG A 225 -12.35 4.40 -4.71
N TYR A 226 -11.21 3.81 -5.06
CA TYR A 226 -10.05 3.74 -4.15
C TYR A 226 -9.64 5.14 -3.64
N CYS A 227 -9.44 6.08 -4.57
CA CYS A 227 -9.13 7.48 -4.25
C CYS A 227 -10.22 8.15 -3.41
N ASN A 228 -11.49 7.99 -3.79
CA ASN A 228 -12.61 8.61 -3.09
C ASN A 228 -12.77 8.08 -1.66
N GLU A 229 -12.53 6.80 -1.40
CA GLU A 229 -12.60 6.24 -0.04
C GLU A 229 -11.46 6.76 0.84
N LEU A 230 -10.23 6.91 0.29
CA LEU A 230 -9.14 7.58 1.01
C LEU A 230 -9.51 9.04 1.35
N GLN A 231 -9.97 9.78 0.35
CA GLN A 231 -10.35 11.19 0.50
C GLN A 231 -11.49 11.37 1.50
N ARG A 232 -12.48 10.47 1.48
CA ARG A 232 -13.61 10.52 2.41
C ARG A 232 -13.17 10.44 3.87
N VAL A 233 -12.20 9.59 4.20
CA VAL A 233 -11.67 9.52 5.57
C VAL A 233 -10.95 10.83 5.92
N ASN A 234 -10.14 11.37 5.00
CA ASN A 234 -9.49 12.66 5.21
C ASN A 234 -10.50 13.80 5.47
N GLU A 235 -11.63 13.83 4.75
CA GLU A 235 -12.64 14.89 4.89
C GLU A 235 -13.58 14.72 6.08
N THR A 236 -13.88 13.48 6.48
CA THR A 236 -14.96 13.18 7.42
C THR A 236 -14.51 12.43 8.67
N GLY A 237 -13.27 11.94 8.72
CA GLY A 237 -12.79 11.02 9.75
C GLY A 237 -13.41 9.62 9.70
N TYR A 238 -14.23 9.30 8.69
CA TYR A 238 -15.02 8.06 8.65
C TYR A 238 -14.21 6.81 8.23
N ILE A 239 -13.26 6.41 9.07
CA ILE A 239 -12.36 5.27 8.83
C ILE A 239 -13.10 3.94 8.64
N ALA A 240 -14.27 3.75 9.28
CA ALA A 240 -15.05 2.53 9.15
C ALA A 240 -15.53 2.27 7.71
N GLY A 241 -15.77 3.32 6.92
CA GLY A 241 -16.09 3.20 5.49
C GLY A 241 -14.93 2.65 4.69
N TRP A 242 -13.74 3.22 4.91
CA TRP A 242 -12.49 2.73 4.32
C TRP A 242 -12.20 1.29 4.69
N ILE A 243 -12.31 0.91 5.97
CA ILE A 243 -12.08 -0.47 6.40
C ILE A 243 -13.02 -1.43 5.66
N ARG A 244 -14.32 -1.15 5.58
CA ARG A 244 -15.26 -2.00 4.84
C ARG A 244 -14.92 -2.11 3.35
N TYR A 245 -14.55 -0.99 2.73
CA TYR A 245 -14.10 -0.99 1.34
C TYR A 245 -12.85 -1.88 1.17
N TRP A 246 -11.84 -1.69 2.02
CA TRP A 246 -10.59 -2.44 1.97
C TRP A 246 -10.79 -3.94 2.18
N LEU A 247 -11.62 -4.35 3.15
CA LEU A 247 -11.94 -5.75 3.38
C LEU A 247 -12.62 -6.40 2.16
N ALA A 248 -13.53 -5.68 1.50
CA ALA A 248 -14.13 -6.15 0.25
C ALA A 248 -13.09 -6.26 -0.87
N THR A 249 -12.18 -5.28 -0.99
CA THR A 249 -11.07 -5.31 -1.93
C THR A 249 -10.14 -6.50 -1.69
N LEU A 250 -9.76 -6.79 -0.44
CA LEU A 250 -8.95 -7.96 -0.09
C LEU A 250 -9.66 -9.27 -0.47
N MET A 251 -10.96 -9.35 -0.22
CA MET A 251 -11.77 -10.51 -0.56
C MET A 251 -11.82 -10.74 -2.07
N GLU A 252 -12.05 -9.69 -2.86
CA GLU A 252 -11.99 -9.77 -4.31
C GLU A 252 -10.58 -10.12 -4.83
N SER A 253 -9.55 -9.59 -4.19
CA SER A 253 -8.14 -9.85 -4.55
C SER A 253 -7.75 -11.29 -4.27
N ALA A 254 -8.16 -11.84 -3.12
CA ALA A 254 -7.96 -13.25 -2.79
C ALA A 254 -8.71 -14.14 -3.80
N LYS A 255 -9.99 -13.89 -4.05
CA LYS A 255 -10.79 -14.63 -5.05
C LYS A 255 -10.20 -14.56 -6.46
N TYR A 256 -9.62 -13.42 -6.85
CA TYR A 256 -8.97 -13.28 -8.15
C TYR A 256 -7.64 -14.04 -8.20
N THR A 257 -6.79 -13.88 -7.18
CA THR A 257 -5.50 -14.59 -7.08
C THR A 257 -5.71 -16.10 -7.09
N LEU A 258 -6.66 -16.62 -6.31
CA LEU A 258 -7.05 -18.04 -6.29
C LEU A 258 -7.44 -18.54 -7.68
N ARG A 259 -8.18 -17.74 -8.47
CA ARG A 259 -8.53 -18.12 -9.84
C ARG A 259 -7.30 -18.20 -10.73
N VAL A 260 -6.41 -17.20 -10.67
CA VAL A 260 -5.18 -17.19 -11.48
C VAL A 260 -4.32 -18.41 -11.17
N VAL A 261 -4.08 -18.71 -9.89
CA VAL A 261 -3.33 -19.90 -9.44
C VAL A 261 -3.95 -21.19 -10.01
N LYS A 262 -5.26 -21.39 -9.82
CA LYS A 262 -5.97 -22.58 -10.31
C LYS A 262 -5.96 -22.74 -11.83
N PHE A 263 -5.86 -21.64 -12.59
CA PHE A 263 -5.76 -21.70 -14.05
C PHE A 263 -4.33 -22.03 -14.51
N SER A 264 -3.31 -21.59 -13.79
CA SER A 264 -1.91 -21.94 -14.07
C SER A 264 -1.62 -23.43 -13.83
N ASP A 265 -2.21 -24.05 -12.81
CA ASP A 265 -2.08 -25.49 -12.51
C ASP A 265 -2.69 -26.43 -13.57
N LEU A 266 -3.49 -25.89 -14.49
CA LEU A 266 -4.20 -26.66 -15.53
C LEU A 266 -3.51 -26.62 -16.90
N GLY A 267 -2.37 -25.92 -17.04
CA GLY A 267 -1.58 -25.78 -18.27
C GLY A 267 -0.34 -26.67 -18.29
#